data_AF-W2F1K8-F1
#
_entry.id   AF-W2F1K8-F1
#
_cell.length_a   1.000
_cell.length_b   1.000
_cell.length_c   1.000
_cell.angle_alpha   90.00
_cell.angle_beta   90.00
_cell.angle_gamma   90.00
#
_symmetry.space_group_name_H-M   'P 1'
#
loop_
_entity.id
_entity.type
_entity.pdbx_description
1 polymer ?
#
loop_
_entity_poly.entity_id
_entity_poly.type
_entity_poly.pdbx_seq_one_letter_code
_entity_poly.pdbx_strand_id
1 'polypeptide(L)'
;MRAFRDRVGGLAYGGDYNPEQWGPPVWREDVRLMREAGVNLVSLGVFAWATLEPQPGTYEFGRLDEVMDLLHDNGVAVNLATPTAAPSAWLTHRHPEVLRSWPTGGGSASATACTTTPRPRSTVRTRRTSPPVWPSGTRRPPGTRQA
;
A
#
# COMPACT_ATOMS: atom_id res chain seq x y z
N MET A 1 -1.43 8.37 -20.32
CA MET A 1 -1.55 6.90 -20.31
C MET A 1 -0.33 6.16 -20.84
N ARG A 2 0.33 6.62 -21.92
CA ARG A 2 1.50 5.93 -22.51
C ARG A 2 2.66 5.72 -21.52
N ALA A 3 3.11 6.78 -20.86
CA ALA A 3 4.20 6.72 -19.88
C ALA A 3 3.95 5.74 -18.71
N PHE A 4 2.69 5.58 -18.29
CA PHE A 4 2.33 4.59 -17.27
C PHE A 4 2.46 3.17 -17.82
N ARG A 5 1.90 2.90 -19.00
CA ARG A 5 1.99 1.58 -19.66
C ARG A 5 3.44 1.18 -19.93
N ASP A 6 4.27 2.13 -20.35
CA ASP A 6 5.71 1.92 -20.56
C ASP A 6 6.42 1.53 -19.24
N ARG A 7 5.96 2.08 -18.10
CA ARG A 7 6.54 1.81 -16.78
C ARG A 7 6.12 0.46 -16.18
N VAL A 8 4.91 -0.02 -16.49
CA VAL A 8 4.40 -1.34 -16.05
C VAL A 8 4.55 -2.44 -17.10
N GLY A 9 5.14 -2.12 -18.26
CA GLY A 9 5.42 -3.10 -19.32
C GLY A 9 4.22 -3.55 -20.15
N GLY A 10 3.12 -2.78 -20.18
CA GLY A 10 1.93 -3.10 -20.98
C GLY A 10 0.60 -2.69 -20.34
N LEU A 11 -0.41 -3.55 -20.49
CA LEU A 11 -1.65 -3.44 -19.74
C LEU A 11 -1.37 -3.81 -18.27
N ALA A 12 -1.90 -3.01 -17.34
CA ALA A 12 -1.80 -3.33 -15.92
C ALA A 12 -2.66 -4.57 -15.62
N TYR A 13 -2.04 -5.57 -14.99
CA TYR A 13 -2.66 -6.83 -14.65
C TYR A 13 -2.16 -7.30 -13.27
N GLY A 14 -3.12 -7.64 -12.41
CA GLY A 14 -2.90 -8.02 -11.02
C GLY A 14 -4.11 -7.64 -10.17
N GLY A 15 -3.88 -7.28 -8.91
CA GLY A 15 -4.95 -6.95 -7.98
C GLY A 15 -4.43 -6.48 -6.62
N ASP A 16 -5.32 -6.49 -5.63
CA ASP A 16 -4.96 -6.17 -4.25
C ASP A 16 -4.06 -7.26 -3.67
N TYR A 17 -2.94 -6.85 -3.09
CA TYR A 17 -1.99 -7.72 -2.44
C TYR A 17 -1.84 -7.31 -0.97
N ASN A 18 -2.17 -8.22 -0.06
CA ASN A 18 -2.25 -7.98 1.38
C ASN A 18 -1.26 -8.88 2.15
N PRO A 19 0.06 -8.68 1.97
CA PRO A 19 1.09 -9.52 2.57
C PRO A 19 1.11 -9.43 4.10
N GLU A 20 0.56 -8.36 4.70
CA GLU A 20 0.41 -8.24 6.15
C GLU A 20 -0.45 -9.35 6.78
N GLN A 21 -1.23 -10.08 5.98
CA GLN A 21 -2.04 -11.22 6.40
C GLN A 21 -1.25 -12.54 6.45
N TRP A 22 -0.05 -12.57 5.86
CA TRP A 22 0.75 -13.78 5.68
C TRP A 22 2.21 -13.56 6.09
N GLY A 23 2.97 -14.65 6.22
CA GLY A 23 4.40 -14.59 6.56
C GLY A 23 5.31 -14.59 5.32
N PRO A 24 6.62 -14.28 5.49
CA PRO A 24 7.60 -14.26 4.39
C PRO A 24 7.66 -15.50 3.48
N PRO A 25 7.43 -16.74 3.96
CA PRO A 25 7.38 -17.90 3.06
C PRO A 25 6.27 -17.78 2.00
N VAL A 26 5.12 -17.24 2.37
CA VAL A 26 3.98 -17.03 1.46
C VAL A 26 4.32 -15.94 0.46
N TRP A 27 4.94 -14.84 0.89
CA TRP A 27 5.32 -13.75 -0.02
C TRP A 27 6.24 -14.20 -1.15
N ARG A 28 7.21 -15.07 -0.83
CA ARG A 28 8.13 -15.64 -1.83
C ARG A 28 7.42 -16.53 -2.84
N GLU A 29 6.43 -17.30 -2.39
CA GLU A 29 5.62 -18.12 -3.28
C GLU A 29 4.66 -17.26 -4.11
N ASP A 30 4.07 -16.23 -3.52
CA ASP A 30 3.20 -15.29 -4.22
C ASP A 30 3.92 -14.64 -5.39
N VAL A 31 5.13 -14.09 -5.19
CA VAL A 31 5.87 -13.46 -6.30
C VAL A 31 6.31 -14.46 -7.37
N ARG A 32 6.57 -15.72 -6.99
CA ARG A 32 6.83 -16.80 -7.96
C ARG A 32 5.59 -17.04 -8.83
N LEU A 33 4.42 -17.16 -8.22
CA LEU A 33 3.14 -17.37 -8.89
C LEU A 33 2.69 -16.14 -9.71
N MET A 34 2.93 -14.93 -9.21
CA MET A 34 2.66 -13.68 -9.93
C MET A 34 3.43 -13.63 -11.24
N ARG A 35 4.70 -14.04 -11.25
CA ARG A 35 5.52 -14.12 -12.46
C ARG A 35 4.98 -15.16 -13.44
N GLU A 36 4.60 -16.33 -12.94
CA GLU A 36 4.00 -17.39 -13.75
C GLU A 36 2.68 -16.95 -14.40
N ALA A 37 1.87 -16.18 -13.67
CA ALA A 37 0.61 -15.63 -14.15
C ALA A 37 0.75 -14.36 -15.00
N GLY A 38 1.94 -13.76 -15.08
CA GLY A 38 2.18 -12.51 -15.81
C GLY A 38 1.64 -11.25 -15.11
N VAL A 39 1.46 -11.28 -13.78
CA VAL A 39 1.11 -10.10 -12.97
C VAL A 39 2.25 -9.08 -13.04
N ASN A 40 1.90 -7.82 -13.30
CA ASN A 40 2.85 -6.72 -13.44
C ASN A 40 2.54 -5.49 -12.57
N LEU A 41 1.39 -5.47 -11.89
CA LEU A 41 1.01 -4.40 -10.96
C LEU A 41 0.14 -4.95 -9.82
N VAL A 42 0.47 -4.60 -8.58
CA VAL A 42 -0.37 -4.87 -7.40
C VAL A 42 -0.75 -3.60 -6.65
N SER A 43 -1.93 -3.58 -6.03
CA SER A 43 -2.32 -2.54 -5.06
C SER A 43 -1.91 -2.97 -3.66
N LEU A 44 -1.05 -2.20 -3.00
CA LEU A 44 -0.43 -2.60 -1.73
C LEU A 44 -0.82 -1.65 -0.60
N GLY A 45 -1.09 -2.23 0.57
CA GLY A 45 -1.23 -1.49 1.83
C GLY A 45 -2.55 -0.76 2.01
N VAL A 46 -3.61 -1.16 1.29
CA VAL A 46 -4.94 -0.50 1.33
C VAL A 46 -5.50 -0.45 2.76
N PHE A 47 -5.35 -1.54 3.51
CA PHE A 47 -5.87 -1.70 4.88
C PHE A 47 -4.77 -1.81 5.94
N ALA A 48 -3.53 -1.45 5.61
CA ALA A 48 -2.38 -1.75 6.45
C ALA A 48 -2.15 -0.76 7.61
N TRP A 49 -3.08 0.14 7.93
CA TRP A 49 -2.87 1.17 8.97
C TRP A 49 -2.48 0.54 10.32
N ALA A 50 -3.24 -0.44 10.80
CA ALA A 50 -2.96 -1.07 12.10
C ALA A 50 -1.59 -1.75 12.15
N THR A 51 -1.09 -2.25 11.02
CA THR A 51 0.23 -2.87 10.90
C THR A 51 1.34 -1.82 10.85
N LEU A 52 1.12 -0.72 10.12
CA LEU A 52 2.12 0.32 9.89
C LEU A 52 2.20 1.34 11.04
N GLU A 53 1.11 1.56 11.77
CA GLU A 53 1.04 2.39 12.97
C GLU A 53 0.32 1.63 14.09
N PRO A 54 1.00 0.66 14.74
CA PRO A 54 0.38 -0.17 15.79
C PRO A 54 -0.03 0.62 17.03
N GLN A 55 0.64 1.75 17.30
CA GLN A 55 0.34 2.67 18.39
C GLN A 55 0.43 4.11 17.88
N PRO A 56 -0.30 5.08 18.49
CA PRO A 56 -0.29 6.46 18.04
C PRO A 56 1.13 7.03 17.93
N GLY A 57 1.55 7.40 16.71
CA GLY A 57 2.85 7.99 16.44
C GLY A 57 4.03 7.01 16.35
N THR A 58 3.82 5.71 16.58
CA THR A 58 4.84 4.66 16.41
C THR A 58 4.63 3.98 15.07
N TYR A 59 5.64 4.04 14.19
CA TYR A 59 5.54 3.51 12.83
C TYR A 59 6.52 2.38 12.56
N GLU A 60 6.03 1.31 11.94
CA GLU A 60 6.81 0.10 11.63
C GLU A 60 6.75 -0.19 10.12
N PHE A 61 7.77 0.24 9.38
CA PHE A 61 7.82 0.10 7.90
C PHE A 61 8.65 -1.09 7.41
N GLY A 62 9.45 -1.74 8.27
CA GLY A 62 10.43 -2.74 7.82
C GLY A 62 9.83 -3.91 7.02
N ARG A 63 8.61 -4.37 7.37
CA ARG A 63 7.90 -5.40 6.59
C ARG A 63 7.42 -4.90 5.24
N LEU A 64 6.98 -3.63 5.17
CA LEU A 64 6.57 -3.02 3.91
C LEU A 64 7.78 -2.88 2.98
N ASP A 65 8.93 -2.48 3.52
CA ASP A 65 10.17 -2.37 2.76
C ASP A 65 10.59 -3.73 2.17
N GLU A 66 10.58 -4.81 2.98
CA GLU A 66 10.91 -6.17 2.51
C GLU A 66 9.98 -6.62 1.37
N VAL A 67 8.68 -6.37 1.49
CA VAL A 67 7.69 -6.69 0.45
C VAL A 67 7.92 -5.85 -0.81
N MET A 68 8.20 -4.56 -0.67
CA MET A 68 8.44 -3.64 -1.79
C MET A 68 9.67 -4.07 -2.59
N ASP A 69 10.76 -4.44 -1.91
CA ASP A 69 11.98 -4.96 -2.53
C ASP A 69 11.69 -6.30 -3.24
N LEU A 70 10.96 -7.21 -2.58
CA LEU A 70 10.61 -8.50 -3.16
C LEU A 70 9.76 -8.37 -4.44
N LEU A 71 8.79 -7.45 -4.46
CA LEU A 71 7.97 -7.16 -5.64
C LEU A 71 8.81 -6.53 -6.75
N HIS A 72 9.68 -5.58 -6.41
CA HIS A 72 10.57 -4.90 -7.34
C HIS A 72 11.52 -5.88 -8.04
N ASP A 73 12.18 -6.75 -7.27
CA ASP A 73 13.13 -7.75 -7.78
C ASP A 73 12.45 -8.77 -8.71
N ASN A 74 11.13 -8.92 -8.58
CA ASN A 74 10.32 -9.82 -9.41
C ASN A 74 9.58 -9.11 -10.56
N GLY A 75 9.86 -7.83 -10.79
CA GLY A 75 9.29 -7.06 -11.91
C GLY A 75 7.82 -6.69 -11.72
N VAL A 76 7.30 -6.73 -10.49
CA VAL A 76 5.93 -6.37 -10.16
C VAL A 76 5.91 -4.92 -9.67
N ALA A 77 5.23 -4.04 -10.41
CA ALA A 77 5.05 -2.65 -9.99
C ALA A 77 4.05 -2.54 -8.83
N VAL A 78 4.11 -1.45 -8.09
CA VAL A 78 3.24 -1.21 -6.94
C VAL A 78 2.41 0.07 -7.10
N ASN A 79 1.10 -0.08 -6.97
CA ASN A 79 0.16 0.99 -6.69
C ASN A 79 0.02 1.12 -5.17
N LEU A 80 0.81 2.02 -4.57
CA LEU A 80 0.92 2.15 -3.12
C LEU A 80 -0.24 2.98 -2.55
N ALA A 81 -1.01 2.40 -1.65
CA ALA A 81 -2.11 3.08 -0.97
C ALA A 81 -1.62 4.00 0.18
N THR A 82 -2.52 4.84 0.71
CA THR A 82 -2.29 5.73 1.87
C THR A 82 -2.69 5.12 3.21
N PRO A 83 -2.75 3.79 3.32
CA PRO A 83 -3.48 2.97 4.31
C PRO A 83 -4.76 3.50 4.98
N THR A 84 -5.42 4.55 4.51
CA THR A 84 -6.46 5.24 5.27
C THR A 84 -7.89 4.70 5.07
N ALA A 85 -8.04 3.56 4.39
CA ALA A 85 -9.35 2.98 4.06
C ALA A 85 -10.08 2.46 5.30
N ALA A 86 -9.35 1.88 6.25
CA ALA A 86 -9.86 1.44 7.55
C ALA A 86 -9.01 2.05 8.68
N PRO A 87 -9.62 2.72 9.67
CA PRO A 87 -8.89 3.21 10.83
C PRO A 87 -8.40 2.05 11.70
N SER A 88 -7.26 2.23 12.36
CA SER A 88 -6.77 1.28 13.36
C SER A 88 -7.69 1.21 14.59
N ALA A 89 -7.65 0.09 15.30
CA ALA A 89 -8.46 -0.10 16.51
C ALA A 89 -8.11 0.89 17.63
N TRP A 90 -6.83 1.27 17.77
CA TRP A 90 -6.44 2.27 18.76
C TRP A 90 -7.05 3.64 18.45
N LEU A 91 -7.21 3.99 17.16
CA LEU A 91 -7.77 5.27 16.75
C LEU A 91 -9.25 5.34 17.13
N THR A 92 -10.03 4.33 16.77
CA THR A 92 -11.46 4.30 17.05
C THR A 92 -11.77 4.20 18.54
N HIS A 93 -10.87 3.58 19.32
CA HIS A 93 -10.99 3.58 20.78
C HIS A 93 -10.73 4.96 21.41
N ARG A 94 -9.72 5.69 20.92
CA ARG A 94 -9.38 7.03 21.43
C ARG A 94 -10.30 8.13 20.93
N HIS A 95 -10.83 7.94 19.73
CA HIS A 95 -11.63 8.92 18.99
C HIS A 95 -12.92 8.26 18.46
N PRO A 96 -13.85 7.87 19.34
CA PRO A 96 -15.09 7.19 18.92
C PRO A 96 -15.94 8.02 17.94
N GLU A 97 -15.79 9.35 17.94
CA GLU A 97 -16.44 10.28 17.01
C GLU A 97 -16.07 10.07 15.53
N VAL A 98 -14.98 9.34 15.25
CA VAL A 98 -14.59 9.01 13.88
C VAL A 98 -15.43 7.89 13.28
N LEU A 99 -16.15 7.12 14.10
CA LEU A 99 -17.02 6.05 13.63
C LEU A 99 -18.33 6.63 13.08
N ARG A 100 -18.83 6.00 12.00
CA ARG A 100 -20.18 6.31 11.52
C ARG A 100 -21.21 5.75 12.52
N SER A 101 -22.18 6.56 12.88
CA SER A 101 -23.38 6.12 13.62
C SER A 101 -24.56 5.93 12.67
N TRP A 102 -25.39 4.92 12.92
CA TRP A 102 -26.69 4.81 12.27
C TRP A 102 -27.68 5.80 12.90
N PRO A 103 -28.69 6.28 12.16
CA PRO A 103 -29.72 7.18 12.70
C PRO A 103 -30.46 6.63 13.93
N THR A 104 -30.51 5.31 14.07
CA THR A 104 -31.16 4.60 15.18
C THR A 104 -30.28 4.46 16.43
N GLY A 105 -29.08 5.05 16.45
CA GLY A 105 -28.18 5.05 17.61
C GLY A 105 -27.25 3.83 17.72
N GLY A 106 -27.29 2.90 16.77
CA GLY A 106 -26.33 1.80 16.68
C GLY A 106 -25.00 2.27 16.07
N GLY A 107 -23.87 1.86 16.66
CA GLY A 107 -22.55 2.05 16.05
C GLY A 107 -22.41 1.24 14.76
N SER A 108 -21.72 1.78 13.75
CA SER A 108 -21.37 1.02 12.54
C SER A 108 -20.27 0.00 12.85
N ALA A 109 -20.52 -1.28 12.55
CA ALA A 109 -19.50 -2.32 12.56
C ALA A 109 -18.55 -2.24 11.34
N SER A 110 -18.90 -1.44 10.33
CA SER A 110 -18.04 -1.21 9.18
C SER A 110 -16.88 -0.30 9.59
N ALA A 111 -15.65 -0.71 9.23
CA ALA A 111 -14.41 0.06 9.36
C ALA A 111 -14.38 1.36 8.52
N THR A 112 -15.55 1.92 8.21
CA THR A 112 -15.72 3.15 7.46
C THR A 112 -15.71 4.33 8.43
N ALA A 113 -14.68 5.15 8.35
CA ALA A 113 -14.63 6.42 9.06
C ALA A 113 -15.75 7.35 8.56
N CYS A 114 -16.33 8.13 9.46
CA CYS A 114 -17.27 9.20 9.11
C CYS A 114 -16.53 10.25 8.26
N THR A 115 -17.11 10.61 7.10
CA THR A 115 -16.47 11.50 6.13
C THR A 115 -16.62 12.98 6.49
N THR A 116 -17.53 13.31 7.40
CA THR A 116 -17.84 14.68 7.82
C THR A 116 -17.16 15.07 9.13
N THR A 117 -16.69 14.11 9.93
CA THR A 117 -15.96 14.41 11.16
C THR A 117 -14.54 14.86 10.81
N PRO A 118 -14.09 16.06 11.26
CA PRO A 118 -12.71 16.46 11.08
C PRO A 118 -11.78 15.42 11.71
N ARG A 119 -10.90 14.80 10.91
CA ARG A 119 -9.93 13.85 11.46
C ARG A 119 -8.95 14.60 12.38
N PRO A 120 -8.56 14.03 13.54
CA PRO A 120 -7.52 14.62 14.37
C PRO A 120 -6.26 14.87 13.54
N ARG A 121 -5.70 16.09 13.56
CA ARG A 121 -4.51 16.44 12.75
C ARG A 121 -3.28 15.55 13.03
N SER A 122 -3.27 14.86 14.17
CA SER A 122 -2.22 13.93 14.57
C SER A 122 -2.21 12.62 13.78
N THR A 123 -3.26 12.29 13.02
CA THR A 123 -3.48 10.92 12.50
C THR A 123 -3.27 10.78 11.00
N VAL A 124 -3.31 11.88 10.25
CA VAL A 124 -2.92 11.90 8.83
C VAL A 124 -1.78 12.90 8.66
N ARG A 125 -0.55 12.42 8.84
CA ARG A 125 0.65 13.20 8.56
C ARG A 125 1.33 12.61 7.34
N THR A 126 1.30 13.33 6.22
CA THR A 126 2.19 13.06 5.09
C THR A 126 3.61 13.40 5.53
N ARG A 127 4.36 12.41 6.02
CA ARG A 127 5.80 12.58 6.19
C ARG A 127 6.37 12.66 4.76
N ARG A 128 7.05 13.77 4.43
CA ARG A 128 7.94 13.83 3.26
C ARG A 128 9.07 12.85 3.60
N THR A 129 8.93 11.59 3.20
CA THR A 129 10.06 10.68 3.20
C THR A 129 11.05 11.21 2.17
N SER A 130 12.34 11.22 2.53
CA SER A 130 13.39 11.34 1.52
C SER A 130 13.16 10.22 0.49
N PRO A 131 13.36 10.48 -0.81
CA PRO A 131 13.19 9.44 -1.81
C PRO A 131 14.04 8.22 -1.42
N PRO A 132 13.54 6.98 -1.62
CA PRO A 132 14.38 5.82 -1.43
C PRO A 132 15.64 5.96 -2.28
N VAL A 133 16.80 5.67 -1.70
CA VAL A 133 18.07 5.63 -2.42
C VAL A 133 18.07 4.33 -3.22
N TRP A 134 17.36 4.34 -4.35
CA TRP A 134 17.48 3.27 -5.33
C TRP A 134 18.87 3.38 -5.96
N PRO A 135 19.68 2.31 -5.99
CA PRO A 135 20.92 2.32 -6.75
C PRO A 135 20.58 2.66 -8.20
N SER A 136 21.04 3.81 -8.66
CA SER A 136 20.90 4.28 -10.04
C SER A 136 21.70 3.36 -10.95
N GLY A 137 21.08 2.25 -11.38
CA GLY A 137 21.83 1.15 -11.96
C GLY A 137 21.02 0.09 -12.67
N THR A 138 19.92 0.42 -13.35
CA THR A 138 19.35 -0.47 -14.38
C THR A 138 19.57 0.13 -15.77
N ARG A 139 20.41 -0.58 -16.52
CA ARG A 139 20.85 -0.25 -17.88
C ARG A 139 19.65 -0.03 -18.80
N ARG A 140 19.68 1.09 -19.50
CA ARG A 140 18.88 1.34 -20.71
C ARG A 140 19.27 0.29 -21.78
N PRO A 141 18.32 -0.45 -22.40
CA PRO A 141 18.68 -1.35 -23.49
C PRO A 141 19.19 -0.54 -24.70
N PRO A 142 20.24 -1.00 -25.40
CA PRO A 142 20.79 -0.28 -26.54
C PRO A 142 19.91 -0.54 -27.78
N GLY A 143 19.38 0.53 -28.38
CA GLY A 143 18.77 0.43 -29.71
C GLY A 143 17.47 1.21 -29.88
N THR A 144 17.57 2.53 -30.02
CA THR A 144 16.66 3.31 -30.86
C THR A 144 17.34 4.65 -31.13
N ARG A 145 17.94 4.76 -32.32
CA ARG A 145 18.42 6.05 -32.86
C ARG A 145 17.19 6.91 -33.13
N GLN A 146 17.24 8.17 -32.70
CA GLN A 146 16.29 9.19 -33.13
C GLN A 146 16.51 9.48 -34.62
N ALA A 147 15.41 9.43 -35.37
CA ALA A 147 15.15 10.26 -36.54
C ALA A 147 13.93 11.12 -36.19
#